data_AF-I5C8Z4-F1
#
_entry.id   AF-I5C8Z4-F1
#
_cell.length_a   1.000
_cell.length_b   1.000
_cell.length_c   1.000
_cell.angle_alpha   90.00
_cell.angle_beta   90.00
_cell.angle_gamma   90.00
#
_symmetry.space_group_name_H-M   'P 1'
#
loop_
_entity.id
_entity.type
_entity.pdbx_description
1 polymer ?
#
loop_
_entity_poly.entity_id
_entity_poly.type
_entity_poly.pdbx_seq_one_letter_code
_entity_poly.pdbx_strand_id
1 'polypeptide(L)'
;MVRRVMVIILSVIGFVSCDSKVEIVYNYKDIVIKRVDKNGKTIFYYDEISKDSPRIWVEYSGINDGFSCYLKFDESGKVSILSGDGYFQTINDDTTKFEYRRIAAYQRPELTENVYFVQNAIRYEQEKNNGSVTKVNVAYPIKY
;
A
#
# COMPACT_ATOMS: atom_id res chain seq x y z
N MET A 1 -39.80 41.37 26.01
CA MET A 1 -39.53 41.50 24.56
C MET A 1 -38.18 40.84 24.28
N VAL A 2 -38.24 39.64 23.70
CA VAL A 2 -37.10 38.76 23.42
C VAL A 2 -36.25 39.34 22.29
N ARG A 3 -34.92 39.33 22.41
CA ARG A 3 -33.90 39.34 21.32
C ARG A 3 -32.56 39.80 21.93
N ARG A 4 -31.40 39.14 21.80
CA ARG A 4 -30.93 37.97 21.07
C ARG A 4 -29.72 37.48 21.85
N VAL A 5 -29.77 36.24 22.32
CA VAL A 5 -28.58 35.50 22.74
C VAL A 5 -27.76 35.27 21.48
N MET A 6 -26.79 36.15 21.22
CA MET A 6 -25.83 35.97 20.13
C MET A 6 -24.72 35.04 20.63
N VAL A 7 -25.11 33.79 20.90
CA VAL A 7 -24.17 32.66 20.91
C VAL A 7 -23.68 32.57 19.48
N ILE A 8 -22.54 33.22 19.23
CA ILE A 8 -21.73 32.94 18.06
C ILE A 8 -21.34 31.48 18.26
N ILE A 9 -22.10 30.61 17.59
CA ILE A 9 -21.70 29.28 17.18
C ILE A 9 -20.36 29.50 16.48
N LEU A 10 -19.27 29.39 17.25
CA LEU A 10 -17.93 29.29 16.73
C LEU A 10 -17.94 27.96 16.01
N SER A 11 -18.24 28.05 14.72
CA SER A 11 -18.43 26.97 13.78
C SER A 11 -17.26 26.02 13.95
N VAL A 12 -17.61 24.89 14.55
CA VAL A 12 -16.89 23.63 14.60
C VAL A 12 -16.47 23.29 13.17
N ILE A 13 -15.36 23.85 12.72
CA ILE A 13 -14.51 23.28 11.67
C ILE A 13 -13.37 22.60 12.41
N GLY A 14 -13.75 21.66 13.27
CA GLY A 14 -12.85 20.57 13.60
C GLY A 14 -12.68 19.82 12.29
N PHE A 15 -11.59 20.09 11.58
CA PHE A 15 -11.09 19.19 10.56
C PHE A 15 -10.94 17.84 11.24
N VAL A 16 -11.94 16.98 11.06
CA VAL A 16 -11.78 15.55 11.28
C VAL A 16 -10.76 15.15 10.22
N SER A 17 -9.49 15.25 10.57
CA SER A 17 -8.39 14.63 9.87
C SER A 17 -8.68 13.15 9.95
N CYS A 18 -9.48 12.65 9.00
CA CYS A 18 -9.64 11.24 8.74
C CYS A 18 -8.28 10.79 8.24
N ASP A 19 -7.40 10.42 9.17
CA ASP A 19 -6.15 9.73 8.87
C ASP A 19 -6.57 8.33 8.43
N SER A 20 -6.99 8.21 7.18
CA SER A 20 -7.53 6.99 6.58
C SER A 20 -6.38 6.02 6.36
N LYS A 21 -5.91 5.43 7.46
CA LYS A 21 -4.95 4.35 7.44
C LYS A 21 -5.65 3.09 6.95
N VAL A 22 -5.24 2.62 5.79
CA VAL A 22 -5.67 1.32 5.25
C VAL A 22 -4.53 0.34 5.46
N GLU A 23 -4.82 -0.77 6.15
CA GLU A 23 -3.88 -1.86 6.36
C GLU A 23 -4.28 -3.08 5.54
N ILE A 24 -3.35 -3.65 4.79
CA ILE A 24 -3.53 -4.86 3.99
C ILE A 24 -2.39 -5.82 4.32
N VAL A 25 -2.70 -7.09 4.53
CA VAL A 25 -1.69 -8.11 4.85
C VAL A 25 -1.60 -9.12 3.71
N TYR A 26 -0.39 -9.31 3.18
CA TYR A 26 -0.06 -10.29 2.15
C TYR A 26 0.77 -11.40 2.78
N ASN A 27 0.32 -12.65 2.65
CA ASN A 27 1.00 -13.81 3.22
C ASN A 27 1.33 -14.81 2.10
N TYR A 28 2.59 -15.23 2.03
CA TYR A 28 3.04 -16.27 1.12
C TYR A 28 4.06 -17.16 1.82
N LYS A 29 3.70 -18.44 2.05
CA LYS A 29 4.47 -19.35 2.92
C LYS A 29 4.70 -18.67 4.29
N ASP A 30 5.94 -18.58 4.73
CA ASP A 30 6.34 -17.95 6.01
C ASP A 30 6.63 -16.44 5.88
N ILE A 31 6.38 -15.83 4.71
CA ILE A 31 6.63 -14.41 4.47
C ILE A 31 5.34 -13.62 4.68
N VAL A 32 5.40 -12.61 5.55
CA VAL A 32 4.30 -11.69 5.82
C VAL A 32 4.70 -10.27 5.45
N ILE A 33 3.96 -9.67 4.53
CA ILE A 33 4.12 -8.26 4.16
C ILE A 33 2.87 -7.48 4.60
N LYS A 34 3.07 -6.43 5.40
CA LYS A 34 2.01 -5.52 5.82
C LYS A 34 2.13 -4.22 5.06
N ARG A 35 1.11 -3.89 4.28
CA ARG A 35 1.00 -2.61 3.57
C ARG A 35 0.16 -1.65 4.40
N VAL A 36 0.65 -0.42 4.52
CA VAL A 36 -0.04 0.71 5.11
C VAL A 36 -0.13 1.81 4.08
N ASP A 37 -1.35 2.17 3.66
CA ASP A 37 -1.59 3.34 2.83
C ASP A 37 -2.01 4.53 3.71
N LYS A 38 -1.39 5.68 3.47
CA LYS A 38 -1.69 6.96 4.12
C LYS A 38 -1.37 8.12 3.18
N ASN A 39 -2.36 8.94 2.84
CA ASN A 39 -2.24 10.24 2.13
C ASN A 39 -0.96 10.43 1.27
N GLY A 40 -0.96 9.87 0.05
CA GLY A 40 0.17 10.02 -0.89
C GLY A 40 1.38 9.16 -0.57
N LYS A 41 1.27 8.23 0.38
CA LYS A 41 2.34 7.33 0.80
C LYS A 41 1.81 5.90 0.99
N THR A 42 2.57 4.95 0.49
CA THR A 42 2.39 3.52 0.79
C THR A 42 3.66 3.00 1.44
N ILE A 43 3.53 2.30 2.57
CA ILE A 43 4.64 1.69 3.30
C ILE A 43 4.41 0.18 3.34
N PHE A 44 5.44 -0.58 2.98
CA PHE A 44 5.49 -2.03 3.14
C PHE A 44 6.41 -2.37 4.30
N TYR A 45 5.90 -3.14 5.24
CA TYR A 45 6.64 -3.67 6.38
C TYR A 45 6.80 -5.19 6.23
N TYR A 46 7.96 -5.69 6.62
CA TYR A 46 8.21 -7.13 6.74
C TYR A 46 7.82 -7.59 8.16
N ASP A 47 6.99 -8.61 8.25
CA ASP A 47 6.41 -9.23 9.47
C ASP A 47 5.52 -8.33 10.33
N GLU A 48 6.02 -7.23 10.87
CA GLU A 48 5.31 -6.38 11.83
C GLU A 48 5.36 -4.88 11.50
N ILE A 49 4.35 -4.13 11.95
CA ILE A 49 4.31 -2.67 11.77
C ILE A 49 5.08 -2.06 12.95
N SER A 50 6.41 -2.05 12.85
CA SER A 50 7.31 -1.48 13.85
C SER A 50 8.33 -0.54 13.20
N LYS A 51 8.96 0.29 14.03
CA LYS A 51 10.10 1.12 13.61
C LYS A 51 11.33 0.27 13.30
N ASP A 52 11.46 -0.87 13.95
CA ASP A 52 12.61 -1.78 13.87
C ASP A 52 12.45 -2.82 12.75
N SER A 53 11.27 -2.93 12.16
CA SER A 53 11.02 -3.85 11.05
C SER A 53 11.64 -3.33 9.76
N PRO A 54 12.17 -4.23 8.93
CA PRO A 54 12.50 -3.93 7.54
C PRO A 54 11.29 -3.31 6.86
N ARG A 55 11.47 -2.15 6.23
CA ARG A 55 10.39 -1.47 5.53
C ARG A 55 10.89 -0.72 4.31
N ILE A 56 10.01 -0.61 3.33
CA ILE A 56 10.20 0.25 2.17
C ILE A 56 8.93 1.05 1.96
N TRP A 57 9.08 2.32 1.59
CA TRP A 57 7.93 3.16 1.28
C TRP A 57 8.11 3.85 -0.06
N VAL A 58 6.96 4.24 -0.60
CA VAL A 58 6.85 5.05 -1.79
C VAL A 58 5.96 6.23 -1.47
N GLU A 59 6.42 7.41 -1.87
CA GLU A 59 5.62 8.63 -1.88
C GLU A 59 5.26 8.96 -3.32
N TYR A 60 4.01 9.36 -3.53
CA TYR A 60 3.45 9.69 -4.83
C TYR A 60 2.58 10.94 -4.70
N SER A 61 2.66 11.82 -5.71
CA SER A 61 1.89 13.06 -5.78
C SER A 61 1.44 13.33 -7.23
N GLY A 62 0.21 13.81 -7.43
CA GLY A 62 -0.27 14.34 -8.71
C GLY A 62 -1.70 13.91 -9.08
N ILE A 63 -2.19 14.38 -10.24
CA ILE A 63 -3.61 14.26 -10.69
C ILE A 63 -4.13 12.81 -10.80
N ASN A 64 -3.25 11.81 -10.74
CA ASN A 64 -3.62 10.39 -10.84
C ASN A 64 -3.38 9.56 -9.56
N ASP A 65 -2.71 10.10 -8.51
CA ASP A 65 -2.43 9.53 -7.17
C ASP A 65 -2.31 7.99 -7.09
N GLY A 66 -1.77 7.41 -8.16
CA GLY A 66 -1.91 6.00 -8.47
C GLY A 66 -0.59 5.32 -8.18
N PHE A 67 -0.58 4.54 -7.10
CA PHE A 67 0.50 3.61 -6.83
C PHE A 67 0.11 2.25 -7.40
N SER A 68 0.98 1.65 -8.21
CA SER A 68 0.90 0.23 -8.56
C SER A 68 2.28 -0.44 -8.58
N CYS A 69 2.33 -1.69 -8.17
CA CYS A 69 3.52 -2.53 -8.25
C CYS A 69 3.15 -4.01 -8.29
N TYR A 70 4.17 -4.85 -8.32
CA TYR A 70 4.06 -6.28 -8.07
C TYR A 70 4.93 -6.63 -6.88
N LEU A 71 4.37 -7.43 -5.95
CA LEU A 71 5.13 -8.13 -4.94
C LEU A 71 5.51 -9.50 -5.50
N LYS A 72 6.81 -9.75 -5.62
CA LYS A 72 7.34 -11.07 -6.00
C LYS A 72 8.08 -11.67 -4.81
N PHE A 73 7.56 -12.79 -4.31
CA PHE A 73 8.10 -13.50 -3.16
C PHE A 73 9.14 -14.52 -3.62
N ASP A 74 10.35 -14.41 -3.10
CA ASP A 74 11.47 -15.33 -3.37
C ASP A 74 11.52 -16.46 -2.33
N GLU A 75 12.05 -17.62 -2.70
CA GLU A 75 12.25 -18.75 -1.79
C GLU A 75 13.30 -18.47 -0.71
N SER A 76 14.19 -17.51 -0.95
CA SER A 76 15.17 -17.00 0.04
C SER A 76 14.55 -16.17 1.17
N GLY A 77 13.24 -15.88 1.13
CA GLY A 77 12.60 -14.98 2.08
C GLY A 77 12.74 -13.51 1.73
N LYS A 78 13.15 -13.18 0.50
CA LYS A 78 13.20 -11.79 0.00
C LYS A 78 11.92 -11.45 -0.76
N VAL A 79 11.47 -10.20 -0.69
CA VAL A 79 10.35 -9.70 -1.49
C VAL A 79 10.83 -8.60 -2.43
N SER A 80 10.62 -8.81 -3.72
CA SER A 80 10.86 -7.79 -4.74
C SER A 80 9.61 -6.96 -4.98
N ILE A 81 9.75 -5.64 -4.91
CA ILE A 81 8.74 -4.65 -5.29
C ILE A 81 9.10 -4.15 -6.69
N LEU A 82 8.33 -4.60 -7.68
CA LEU A 82 8.53 -4.27 -9.08
C LEU A 82 7.51 -3.22 -9.51
N SER A 83 7.94 -2.01 -9.87
CA SER A 83 7.01 -0.92 -10.15
C SER A 83 7.14 -0.34 -11.55
N GLY A 84 6.00 -0.23 -12.26
CA GLY A 84 5.93 0.07 -13.69
C GLY A 84 5.53 1.50 -14.07
N ASP A 85 4.53 2.08 -13.39
CA ASP A 85 3.87 3.32 -13.82
C ASP A 85 3.81 4.36 -12.70
N GLY A 86 4.42 5.54 -12.89
CA GLY A 86 4.44 6.61 -11.88
C GLY A 86 5.78 7.32 -11.74
N TYR A 87 5.79 8.44 -11.01
CA TYR A 87 6.98 9.13 -10.54
C TYR A 87 7.31 8.58 -9.15
N PHE A 88 8.28 7.67 -9.10
CA PHE A 88 8.60 6.89 -7.90
C PHE A 88 9.80 7.48 -7.18
N GLN A 89 9.58 7.93 -5.95
CA GLN A 89 10.66 8.23 -5.02
C GLN A 89 10.68 7.12 -3.97
N THR A 90 11.78 6.38 -3.93
CA THR A 90 12.00 5.32 -2.95
C THR A 90 13.36 5.53 -2.31
N ILE A 91 13.39 5.60 -0.99
CA ILE A 91 14.61 5.45 -0.19
C ILE A 91 14.44 4.09 0.49
N ASN A 92 15.33 3.15 0.16
CA ASN A 92 15.31 1.83 0.77
C ASN A 92 16.38 1.78 1.87
N ASP A 93 15.94 1.58 3.11
CA ASP A 93 16.85 1.50 4.26
C ASP A 93 17.31 0.05 4.53
N ASP A 94 16.62 -0.98 4.00
CA ASP A 94 16.98 -2.39 4.19
C ASP A 94 16.88 -3.23 2.89
N THR A 95 18.02 -3.69 2.39
CA THR A 95 18.15 -4.46 1.15
C THR A 95 18.17 -5.98 1.36
N THR A 96 18.18 -6.46 2.61
CA THR A 96 18.28 -7.89 2.93
C THR A 96 16.93 -8.59 2.79
N LYS A 97 15.83 -7.89 3.11
CA LYS A 97 14.46 -8.40 3.02
C LYS A 97 13.69 -7.87 1.82
N PHE A 98 13.95 -6.63 1.42
CA PHE A 98 13.31 -6.02 0.27
C PHE A 98 14.29 -5.77 -0.87
N GLU A 99 13.80 -5.96 -2.09
CA GLU A 99 14.41 -5.41 -3.29
C GLU A 99 13.41 -4.48 -3.97
N TYR A 100 13.85 -3.30 -4.36
CA TYR A 100 13.03 -2.43 -5.19
C TYR A 100 13.63 -2.30 -6.57
N ARG A 101 12.77 -2.44 -7.58
CA ARG A 101 13.16 -2.25 -8.97
C ARG A 101 12.06 -1.55 -9.74
N ARG A 102 12.43 -0.43 -10.36
CA ARG A 102 11.61 0.15 -11.42
C ARG A 102 11.70 -0.74 -12.67
N ILE A 103 10.57 -1.09 -13.24
CA ILE A 103 10.44 -1.95 -14.41
C ILE A 103 9.75 -1.19 -15.55
N ALA A 104 10.11 -1.50 -16.79
CA ALA A 104 9.38 -1.02 -17.96
C ALA A 104 8.10 -1.85 -18.19
N ALA A 105 7.18 -1.35 -19.03
CA ALA A 105 5.94 -2.05 -19.34
C ALA A 105 6.14 -3.48 -19.88
N TYR A 106 7.18 -3.70 -20.70
CA TYR A 106 7.53 -5.03 -21.25
C TYR A 106 8.22 -5.96 -20.23
N GLN A 107 8.56 -5.46 -19.05
CA GLN A 107 9.19 -6.22 -17.95
C GLN A 107 8.18 -6.57 -16.84
N ARG A 108 6.88 -6.24 -17.03
CA ARG A 108 5.83 -6.60 -16.09
C ARG A 108 5.76 -8.13 -15.95
N PRO A 109 5.85 -8.67 -14.73
CA PRO A 109 5.80 -10.11 -14.54
C PRO A 109 4.39 -10.64 -14.82
N GLU A 110 4.32 -11.92 -15.18
CA GLU A 110 3.06 -12.66 -15.13
C GLU A 110 2.66 -12.93 -13.67
N LEU A 111 1.35 -13.05 -13.42
CA LEU A 111 0.82 -13.37 -12.09
C LEU A 111 0.94 -14.88 -11.83
N THR A 112 2.14 -15.30 -11.45
CA THR A 112 2.46 -16.67 -11.02
C THR A 112 2.12 -16.90 -9.54
N GLU A 113 2.34 -18.11 -9.04
CA GLU A 113 2.01 -18.51 -7.67
C GLU A 113 2.58 -17.60 -6.57
N ASN A 114 3.75 -16.99 -6.84
CA ASN A 114 4.50 -16.14 -5.90
C ASN A 114 4.51 -14.66 -6.30
N VAL A 115 3.65 -14.24 -7.23
CA VAL A 115 3.56 -12.85 -7.69
C VAL A 115 2.16 -12.33 -7.39
N TYR A 116 2.08 -11.14 -6.81
CA TYR A 116 0.82 -10.46 -6.53
C TYR A 116 0.85 -9.03 -7.07
N PHE A 117 -0.18 -8.63 -7.80
CA PHE A 117 -0.33 -7.25 -8.23
C PHE A 117 -0.86 -6.40 -7.08
N VAL A 118 -0.34 -5.20 -6.90
CA VAL A 118 -0.71 -4.28 -5.82
C VAL A 118 -1.07 -2.93 -6.42
N GLN A 119 -2.15 -2.33 -5.94
CA GLN A 119 -2.58 -1.00 -6.36
C GLN A 119 -3.29 -0.23 -5.24
N ASN A 120 -3.21 1.10 -5.26
CA ASN A 120 -3.96 1.99 -4.36
C ASN A 120 -5.49 1.74 -4.43
N ALA A 121 -6.01 1.51 -5.63
CA ALA A 121 -7.39 1.13 -5.87
C ALA A 121 -7.62 -0.36 -5.54
N ILE A 122 -7.91 -0.66 -4.26
CA ILE A 122 -8.10 -2.02 -3.73
C ILE A 122 -9.06 -2.87 -4.58
N ARG A 123 -10.15 -2.29 -5.10
CA ARG A 123 -11.09 -3.02 -5.95
C ARG A 123 -10.42 -3.54 -7.22
N TYR A 124 -9.61 -2.70 -7.87
CA TYR A 124 -8.90 -3.09 -9.09
C TYR A 124 -7.75 -4.05 -8.79
N GLU A 125 -7.08 -3.90 -7.64
CA GLU A 125 -6.13 -4.89 -7.14
C GLU A 125 -6.79 -6.27 -7.03
N GLN A 126 -7.95 -6.35 -6.37
CA GLN A 126 -8.73 -7.59 -6.24
C GLN A 126 -9.14 -8.15 -7.59
N GLU A 127 -9.71 -7.33 -8.48
CA GLU A 127 -10.11 -7.73 -9.84
C GLU A 127 -8.94 -8.28 -10.65
N LYS A 128 -7.75 -7.66 -10.56
CA LYS A 128 -6.59 -8.05 -11.34
C LYS A 128 -5.97 -9.37 -10.87
N ASN A 129 -6.01 -9.64 -9.57
CA ASN A 129 -5.50 -10.88 -8.98
C ASN A 129 -6.54 -12.00 -8.98
N ASN A 130 -7.84 -11.67 -9.06
CA ASN A 130 -8.91 -12.66 -9.15
C ASN A 130 -8.77 -13.50 -10.43
N GLY A 131 -8.87 -14.82 -10.29
CA GLY A 131 -8.67 -15.76 -11.41
C GLY A 131 -7.21 -15.94 -11.84
N SER A 132 -6.23 -15.34 -11.14
CA SER A 132 -4.82 -15.66 -11.33
C SER A 132 -4.45 -16.96 -10.60
N VAL A 133 -3.26 -17.50 -10.89
CA VAL A 133 -2.71 -18.68 -10.20
C VAL A 133 -1.93 -18.31 -8.92
N THR A 134 -2.01 -17.05 -8.48
CA THR A 134 -1.31 -16.59 -7.28
C THR A 134 -1.76 -17.36 -6.03
N LYS A 135 -0.81 -17.73 -5.18
CA LYS A 135 -1.03 -18.38 -3.88
C LYS A 135 -0.81 -17.42 -2.72
N VAL A 136 -0.65 -16.13 -3.01
CA VAL A 136 -0.51 -15.08 -1.99
C VAL A 136 -1.88 -14.85 -1.35
N ASN A 137 -1.99 -15.13 -0.06
CA ASN A 137 -3.21 -14.93 0.72
C ASN A 137 -3.28 -13.49 1.22
N VAL A 138 -4.36 -12.77 0.88
CA VAL A 138 -4.48 -11.35 1.18
C VAL A 138 -5.65 -11.08 2.10
N ALA A 139 -5.38 -10.38 3.21
CA ALA A 139 -6.39 -9.87 4.13
C ALA A 139 -6.61 -8.38 3.88
N TYR A 140 -7.77 -8.04 3.32
CA TYR A 140 -8.21 -6.66 3.10
C TYR A 140 -8.96 -6.12 4.32
N PRO A 141 -8.93 -4.80 4.58
CA PRO A 141 -9.68 -4.22 5.68
C PRO A 141 -11.18 -4.38 5.45
N ILE A 142 -11.90 -4.76 6.51
CA ILE A 142 -13.36 -4.84 6.49
C ILE A 142 -13.89 -3.41 6.39
N LYS A 143 -14.61 -3.09 5.31
CA LYS A 143 -15.38 -1.84 5.22
C LYS A 143 -16.56 -1.96 6.18
N TYR A 144 -16.55 -1.17 7.25
CA TYR A 144 -17.73 -0.93 8.08
C TYR A 144 -18.63 0.12 7.42
#